data_AF-A0A9J6EJR0-F1
#
_entry.id   AF-A0A9J6EJR0-F1
#
_cell.length_a   1.000
_cell.length_b   1.000
_cell.length_c   1.000
_cell.angle_alpha   90.00
_cell.angle_beta   90.00
_cell.angle_gamma   90.00
#
_symmetry.space_group_name_H-M   'P 1'
#
loop_
_entity.id
_entity.type
_entity.pdbx_description
1 polymer ?
#
loop_
_entity_poly.entity_id
_entity_poly.type
_entity_poly.pdbx_seq_one_letter_code
_entity_poly.pdbx_strand_id
1 'polypeptide(L)'
;MEAVDILDVLGGFGTYHVLMILLVVFRAFPTAWTNMITPIIAPDMDHWCARPEGAPEHVTNMSSDEWKSWAVPRHDQGFARCHMYRLYEAANGSWQVDTNQTLLCDRWEYDTSIYESTIVNEVSQT
;
A
#
# COMPACT_ATOMS: atom_id res chain seq x y z
N MET A 1 -38.44 7.99 -50.06
CA MET A 1 -38.75 8.00 -48.60
C MET A 1 -37.54 8.67 -47.98
N GLU A 2 -37.65 9.97 -47.72
CA GLU A 2 -36.54 10.75 -47.18
C GLU A 2 -36.32 10.31 -45.74
N ALA A 3 -35.08 9.98 -45.37
CA ALA A 3 -34.75 9.59 -44.02
C ALA A 3 -34.98 10.82 -43.12
N VAL A 4 -36.00 10.76 -42.26
CA VAL A 4 -36.27 11.81 -41.28
C VAL A 4 -35.03 11.95 -40.42
N ASP A 5 -34.37 13.10 -40.54
CA ASP A 5 -33.15 13.38 -39.79
C ASP A 5 -33.54 13.51 -38.32
N ILE A 6 -32.98 12.63 -37.49
CA ILE A 6 -33.33 12.50 -36.07
C ILE A 6 -33.12 13.82 -35.32
N LEU A 7 -32.21 14.66 -35.81
CA LEU A 7 -31.91 15.98 -35.28
C LEU A 7 -33.05 16.99 -35.48
N ASP A 8 -33.85 16.84 -36.53
CA ASP A 8 -35.02 17.70 -36.80
C ASP A 8 -36.21 17.33 -35.90
N VAL A 9 -36.31 16.06 -35.49
CA VAL A 9 -37.34 15.56 -34.56
C VAL A 9 -37.01 15.87 -33.10
N LEU A 10 -35.72 15.84 -32.71
CA LEU A 10 -35.29 16.12 -31.33
C LEU A 10 -35.28 17.62 -30.98
N GLY A 11 -35.33 18.50 -31.99
CA GLY A 11 -35.13 19.93 -31.79
C GLY A 11 -33.67 20.26 -31.47
N GLY A 12 -33.30 21.52 -31.71
CA GLY A 12 -31.91 21.98 -31.57
C GLY A 12 -31.31 21.78 -30.16
N PHE A 13 -29.99 21.90 -30.08
CA PHE A 13 -29.23 21.78 -28.83
C PHE A 13 -29.54 22.92 -27.86
N GLY A 14 -30.64 22.79 -27.10
CA GLY A 14 -31.09 23.77 -26.11
C GLY A 14 -30.43 23.65 -24.74
N THR A 15 -30.80 24.57 -23.85
CA THR A 15 -30.32 24.66 -22.45
C THR A 15 -30.57 23.38 -21.63
N TYR A 16 -31.65 22.65 -21.92
CA TYR A 16 -31.95 21.37 -21.28
C TYR A 16 -30.90 20.30 -21.58
N HIS A 17 -30.44 20.20 -22.84
CA HIS A 17 -29.40 19.24 -23.22
C HIS A 17 -28.07 19.54 -22.52
N VAL A 18 -27.72 20.82 -22.40
CA VAL A 18 -26.53 21.25 -21.63
C VAL A 18 -26.65 20.86 -20.16
N LEU A 19 -27.80 21.12 -19.53
CA LEU A 19 -28.04 20.77 -18.13
C LEU A 19 -27.95 19.25 -17.90
N MET A 20 -28.53 18.46 -18.80
CA MET A 20 -28.44 17.00 -18.75
C MET A 20 -26.99 16.50 -18.87
N ILE A 21 -26.20 17.06 -19.78
CA ILE A 21 -24.78 16.72 -19.91
C ILE A 21 -24.01 17.08 -18.64
N LEU A 22 -24.26 18.26 -18.06
CA LEU A 22 -23.62 18.65 -16.81
C LEU A 22 -23.95 17.70 -15.66
N LEU A 23 -25.21 17.25 -15.54
CA LEU A 23 -25.61 16.26 -14.54
C LEU A 23 -24.92 14.91 -14.76
N VAL A 24 -24.79 14.47 -16.02
CA VAL A 24 -24.10 13.23 -16.37
C VAL A 24 -22.61 13.32 -16.03
N VAL A 25 -21.94 14.42 -16.37
CA VAL A 25 -20.53 14.66 -16.04
C VAL A 25 -20.33 14.74 -14.53
N PHE A 26 -21.19 15.49 -13.83
CA PHE A 26 -21.13 15.62 -12.38
C PHE A 26 -21.32 14.27 -11.67
N ARG A 27 -22.15 13.37 -12.22
CA ARG A 27 -22.27 11.99 -11.73
C ARG A 27 -21.02 11.15 -12.06
N ALA A 28 -20.49 11.29 -13.27
CA ALA A 28 -19.36 10.50 -13.74
C ALA A 28 -18.06 10.85 -13.00
N PHE A 29 -17.87 12.13 -12.66
CA PHE A 29 -16.63 12.63 -12.08
C PHE A 29 -16.26 11.97 -10.72
N PRO A 30 -17.14 11.90 -9.70
CA PRO A 30 -16.83 11.20 -8.44
C PRO A 30 -16.55 9.71 -8.66
N THR A 31 -17.21 9.09 -9.62
CA THR A 31 -17.01 7.67 -9.94
C THR A 31 -15.61 7.44 -10.54
N ALA A 32 -15.21 8.29 -11.48
CA ALA A 32 -13.85 8.24 -12.04
C ALA A 32 -12.79 8.54 -10.97
N TRP A 33 -13.03 9.58 -10.16
CA TRP A 33 -12.12 9.99 -9.10
C TRP A 33 -11.86 8.87 -8.08
N THR A 34 -12.92 8.24 -7.58
CA THR A 34 -12.81 7.15 -6.59
C THR A 34 -12.12 5.92 -7.14
N ASN A 35 -12.33 5.57 -8.41
CA ASN A 35 -11.62 4.46 -9.06
C ASN A 35 -10.12 4.78 -9.28
N MET A 36 -9.77 6.03 -9.56
CA MET A 36 -8.38 6.42 -9.82
C MET A 36 -7.58 6.67 -8.54
N ILE A 37 -8.23 7.04 -7.43
CA ILE A 37 -7.53 7.34 -6.17
C ILE A 37 -7.10 6.08 -5.41
N THR A 38 -7.81 4.95 -5.56
CA THR A 38 -7.50 3.69 -4.87
C THR A 38 -6.04 3.25 -4.93
N PRO A 39 -5.37 3.19 -6.11
CA PRO A 39 -3.96 2.79 -6.17
C PRO A 39 -3.00 3.79 -5.52
N ILE A 40 -3.42 5.04 -5.29
CA ILE A 40 -2.61 6.07 -4.64
C ILE A 40 -2.74 5.97 -3.11
N ILE A 41 -3.94 5.69 -2.60
CA ILE A 41 -4.17 5.61 -1.14
C ILE A 41 -3.79 4.27 -0.54
N ALA A 42 -3.90 3.18 -1.30
CA ALA A 42 -3.57 1.82 -0.87
C ALA A 42 -2.66 1.12 -1.88
N PRO A 43 -1.45 1.65 -2.14
CA PRO A 43 -0.48 0.98 -2.99
C PRO A 43 0.05 -0.29 -2.31
N ASP A 44 0.47 -1.27 -3.11
CA ASP A 44 1.28 -2.39 -2.61
C ASP A 44 2.68 -1.86 -2.31
N MET A 45 2.92 -1.50 -1.05
CA MET A 45 4.21 -1.01 -0.56
C MET A 45 5.08 -2.19 -0.14
N ASP A 46 6.37 -2.12 -0.45
CA ASP A 46 7.30 -3.13 0.04
C ASP A 46 7.41 -3.01 1.57
N HIS A 47 7.27 -4.15 2.23
CA HIS A 47 7.19 -4.23 3.68
C HIS A 47 7.98 -5.42 4.19
N TRP A 48 8.47 -5.27 5.40
CA TRP A 48 9.19 -6.29 6.13
C TRP A 48 8.73 -6.27 7.58
N CYS A 49 9.21 -7.24 8.34
CA CYS A 49 8.77 -7.40 9.69
C CYS A 49 9.42 -6.37 10.62
N ALA A 50 8.61 -5.73 11.45
CA ALA A 50 9.06 -4.70 12.37
C ALA A 50 9.94 -5.29 13.49
N ARG A 51 10.78 -4.45 14.07
CA ARG A 51 11.59 -4.84 15.24
C ARG A 51 10.69 -5.18 16.44
N PRO A 52 11.03 -6.19 17.25
CA PRO A 52 10.26 -6.52 18.45
C PRO A 52 10.21 -5.37 19.47
N GLU A 53 9.08 -5.23 20.17
CA GLU A 53 8.96 -4.28 21.29
C GLU A 53 9.90 -4.71 22.42
N GLY A 54 10.76 -3.79 22.88
CA GLY A 54 11.77 -4.11 23.88
C GLY A 54 13.06 -4.73 23.32
N ALA A 55 13.27 -4.67 22.01
CA ALA A 55 14.57 -4.99 21.43
C ALA A 55 15.67 -4.11 22.06
N PRO A 56 16.90 -4.62 22.24
CA PRO A 56 17.98 -3.85 22.83
C PRO A 56 18.37 -2.65 21.95
N GLU A 57 19.02 -1.66 22.56
CA GLU A 57 19.37 -0.39 21.88
C GLU A 57 20.19 -0.59 20.59
N HIS A 58 21.04 -1.63 20.54
CA HIS A 58 21.81 -1.96 19.34
C HIS A 58 20.95 -2.46 18.17
N VAL A 59 19.79 -3.06 18.44
CA VAL A 59 18.82 -3.48 17.42
C VAL A 59 17.90 -2.32 17.05
N THR A 60 17.47 -1.50 18.02
CA THR A 60 16.61 -0.35 17.73
C THR A 60 17.33 0.77 16.97
N ASN A 61 18.64 0.95 17.19
CA ASN A 61 19.45 1.96 16.49
C ASN A 61 20.04 1.48 15.15
N MET A 62 19.86 0.19 14.81
CA MET A 62 20.31 -0.37 13.54
C MET A 62 19.61 0.31 12.36
N SER A 63 20.21 0.36 11.18
CA SER A 63 19.50 0.83 9.98
C SER A 63 18.49 -0.22 9.48
N SER A 64 17.48 0.20 8.71
CA SER A 64 16.45 -0.72 8.19
C SER A 64 17.05 -1.79 7.27
N ASP A 65 18.10 -1.46 6.51
CA ASP A 65 18.75 -2.40 5.59
C ASP A 65 19.59 -3.44 6.32
N GLU A 66 20.32 -3.03 7.36
CA GLU A 66 21.04 -3.96 8.24
C GLU A 66 20.06 -4.92 8.92
N TRP A 67 18.93 -4.41 9.40
CA TRP A 67 17.86 -5.22 10.00
C TRP A 67 17.30 -6.26 9.02
N LYS A 68 16.95 -5.83 7.80
CA LYS A 68 16.48 -6.75 6.74
C LYS A 68 17.50 -7.85 6.47
N SER A 69 18.78 -7.49 6.37
CA SER A 69 19.84 -8.45 6.08
C SER A 69 20.06 -9.48 7.19
N TRP A 70 19.75 -9.10 8.44
CA TRP A 70 20.00 -9.92 9.62
C TRP A 70 18.79 -10.78 10.01
N ALA A 71 17.61 -10.19 10.09
CA ALA A 71 16.42 -10.83 10.66
C ALA A 71 15.47 -11.40 9.60
N VAL A 72 15.57 -11.01 8.32
CA VAL A 72 14.60 -11.41 7.30
C VAL A 72 15.22 -12.44 6.34
N PRO A 73 14.59 -13.61 6.13
CA PRO A 73 15.06 -14.58 5.17
C PRO A 73 15.03 -14.02 3.74
N ARG A 74 16.07 -14.34 2.97
CA ARG A 74 16.16 -14.00 1.56
C ARG A 74 15.71 -15.18 0.71
N HIS A 75 14.78 -14.93 -0.19
CA HIS A 75 14.31 -15.85 -1.23
C HIS A 75 14.81 -15.39 -2.61
N ASP A 76 14.57 -16.19 -3.64
CA ASP A 76 15.02 -15.93 -5.02
C ASP A 76 14.51 -14.58 -5.58
N GLN A 77 13.38 -14.08 -5.07
CA GLN A 77 12.74 -12.84 -5.49
C GLN A 77 13.05 -11.63 -4.58
N GLY A 78 13.84 -11.78 -3.52
CA GLY A 78 14.14 -10.70 -2.57
C GLY A 78 14.03 -11.13 -1.10
N PHE A 79 13.87 -10.16 -0.19
CA PHE A 79 13.61 -10.44 1.22
C PHE A 79 12.15 -10.89 1.41
N ALA A 80 11.91 -11.80 2.35
CA ALA A 80 10.57 -12.24 2.69
C ALA A 80 9.76 -11.09 3.33
N ARG A 81 8.51 -10.90 2.87
CA ARG A 81 7.65 -9.82 3.35
C ARG A 81 6.92 -10.12 4.66
N CYS A 82 6.51 -11.38 4.84
CA CYS A 82 5.62 -11.79 5.94
C CYS A 82 6.31 -12.65 7.01
N HIS A 83 7.57 -12.99 6.80
CA HIS A 83 8.30 -13.91 7.67
C HIS A 83 9.63 -13.30 8.11
N MET A 84 9.97 -13.53 9.37
CA MET A 84 11.29 -13.24 9.92
C MET A 84 11.88 -14.50 10.54
N TYR A 85 13.19 -14.53 10.72
CA TYR A 85 13.82 -15.56 11.55
C TYR A 85 13.46 -15.36 13.02
N ARG A 86 13.48 -16.46 13.77
CA ARG A 86 13.26 -16.39 15.21
C ARG A 86 14.43 -15.69 15.90
N LEU A 87 14.10 -14.66 16.68
CA LEU A 87 15.06 -13.96 17.53
C LEU A 87 15.05 -14.58 18.93
N TYR A 88 16.23 -14.71 19.53
CA TYR A 88 16.38 -15.16 20.90
C TYR A 88 17.53 -14.43 21.59
N GLU A 89 17.44 -14.31 22.91
CA GLU A 89 18.50 -13.75 23.73
C GLU A 89 19.54 -14.85 24.04
N ALA A 90 20.79 -14.62 23.63
CA ALA A 90 21.91 -15.49 23.95
C ALA A 90 22.34 -15.29 25.42
N ALA A 91 23.06 -16.26 25.99
CA ALA A 91 23.53 -16.21 27.39
C ALA A 91 24.39 -14.98 27.74
N ASN A 92 24.93 -14.28 26.73
CA ASN A 92 25.71 -13.06 26.88
C ASN A 92 24.84 -11.78 26.89
N GLY A 93 23.51 -11.90 26.86
CA GLY A 93 22.56 -10.78 26.77
C GLY A 93 22.44 -10.16 25.37
N SER A 94 23.08 -10.75 24.35
CA SER A 94 22.96 -10.32 22.96
C SER A 94 21.82 -11.04 22.26
N TRP A 95 21.10 -10.34 21.40
CA TRP A 95 20.07 -10.99 20.58
C TRP A 95 20.72 -11.66 19.38
N GLN A 96 20.31 -12.89 19.10
CA GLN A 96 20.78 -13.68 17.98
C GLN A 96 19.61 -14.20 17.16
N VAL A 97 19.90 -14.50 15.90
CA VAL A 97 18.93 -15.00 14.93
C VAL A 97 19.10 -16.50 14.78
N ASP A 98 18.02 -17.25 14.93
CA ASP A 98 17.94 -18.67 14.59
C ASP A 98 17.48 -18.82 13.13
N THR A 99 18.42 -19.14 12.25
CA THR A 99 18.18 -19.30 10.81
C THR A 99 17.36 -20.55 10.47
N ASN A 100 17.19 -21.49 11.41
CA ASN A 100 16.42 -22.72 11.16
C ASN A 100 14.91 -22.55 11.39
N GLN A 101 14.50 -21.50 12.11
CA GLN A 101 13.11 -21.24 12.45
C GLN A 101 12.66 -19.90 11.89
N THR A 102 11.59 -19.93 11.10
CA THR A 102 10.91 -18.73 10.59
C THR A 102 9.57 -18.56 11.30
N LEU A 103 9.28 -17.33 11.73
CA LEU A 103 8.03 -16.94 12.35
C LEU A 103 7.25 -15.99 11.44
N LEU A 104 5.93 -15.98 11.61
CA LEU A 104 5.06 -14.96 11.03
C LEU A 104 5.24 -13.64 11.80
N CYS A 105 5.06 -12.54 11.08
CA CYS A 105 5.28 -11.22 11.63
C CYS A 105 3.98 -10.65 12.19
N ASP A 106 4.05 -10.13 13.41
CA ASP A 106 2.91 -9.50 14.07
C ASP A 106 2.77 -8.02 13.71
N ARG A 107 3.89 -7.39 13.31
CA ARG A 107 3.99 -5.98 12.95
C ARG A 107 4.90 -5.81 11.74
N TRP A 108 4.65 -4.75 10.97
CA TRP A 108 5.37 -4.46 9.72
C TRP A 108 5.95 -3.04 9.71
N GLU A 109 7.11 -2.93 9.08
CA GLU A 109 7.73 -1.69 8.66
C GLU A 109 7.66 -1.60 7.13
N TYR A 110 7.38 -0.41 6.61
CA TYR A 110 7.13 -0.16 5.19
C TYR A 110 8.22 0.73 4.59
N ASP A 111 8.51 0.53 3.31
CA ASP A 111 9.35 1.45 2.54
C ASP A 111 8.59 2.74 2.20
N THR A 112 9.03 3.85 2.79
CA THR A 112 8.43 5.18 2.57
C THR A 112 9.15 5.99 1.49
N SER A 113 10.04 5.39 0.69
CA SER A 113 10.80 6.13 -0.33
C SER A 113 9.95 6.73 -1.46
N ILE A 114 8.82 6.09 -1.78
CA ILE A 114 7.90 6.52 -2.86
C ILE A 114 6.67 7.21 -2.29
N TYR A 115 6.07 6.63 -1.25
CA TYR A 115 4.88 7.15 -0.59
C TYR A 115 5.19 7.37 0.88
N GLU A 116 5.15 8.62 1.32
CA GLU A 116 5.43 8.99 2.70
C GLU A 116 4.30 8.53 3.64
N SER A 117 3.05 8.74 3.24
CA SER A 117 1.86 8.34 3.98
C SER A 117 0.81 7.73 3.05
N THR A 118 0.27 6.59 3.47
CA THR A 118 -0.80 5.85 2.79
C THR A 118 -1.77 5.31 3.83
N ILE A 119 -2.93 4.80 3.43
CA ILE A 119 -3.82 4.15 4.41
C ILE A 119 -3.18 2.89 5.00
N VAL A 120 -2.26 2.26 4.26
CA VAL A 120 -1.63 1.00 4.65
C VAL A 120 -0.67 1.22 5.81
N ASN A 121 0.22 2.21 5.75
CA ASN A 121 1.18 2.44 6.82
C ASN A 121 0.52 3.01 8.08
N GLU A 122 -0.45 3.93 7.95
CA GLU A 122 -1.15 4.56 9.08
C GLU A 122 -2.01 3.55 9.88
N VAL A 123 -2.83 2.75 9.19
CA VAL A 123 -3.73 1.80 9.88
C VAL A 123 -2.97 0.63 10.49
N SER A 124 -1.85 0.22 9.89
CA SER A 124 -1.03 -0.87 10.43
C SER A 124 -0.28 -0.53 11.72
N GLN A 125 -0.17 0.76 12.06
CA GLN A 125 0.50 1.23 13.28
C GLN A 125 -0.45 1.51 14.45
N THR A 126 -1.77 1.38 14.25
CA THR A 126 -2.80 1.63 15.29
C THR A 126 -3.18 0.35 16.03
#